data_AF-A0A959Z4R7-F1
#
_entry.id   AF-A0A959Z4R7-F1
#
_cell.length_a   1.000
_cell.length_b   1.000
_cell.length_c   1.000
_cell.angle_alpha   90.00
_cell.angle_beta   90.00
_cell.angle_gamma   90.00
#
_symmetry.space_group_name_H-M   'P 1'
#
loop_
_entity.id
_entity.type
_entity.pdbx_description
1 polymer ?
#
loop_
_entity_poly.entity_id
_entity_poly.type
_entity_poly.pdbx_seq_one_letter_code
_entity_poly.pdbx_strand_id
1 'polypeptide(L)'
;TDFHGLRIANTGPGVDLSVGTTTVAGALVLDNGVLHTSDIAMLEVLHNATSTPGSASSHVDGPMRKIGNDDFVFPTGANGAWRRIAVSGINDQDTEFTARHVDGAFTNTMDLGPSLVSVSDQEHWILERAVTTDDARVELYWEDAAQSGLVDCSTLVVAAWNGSQWTAGPST
;
A
#
# COMPACT_ATOMS: atom_id res chain seq x y z
N THR A 1 9.53 9.35 16.39
CA THR A 1 10.76 8.59 16.70
C THR A 1 11.49 8.35 15.42
N ASP A 2 12.79 8.58 15.37
CA ASP A 2 13.53 8.54 14.12
C ASP A 2 14.58 7.43 14.14
N PHE A 3 14.55 6.57 13.14
CA PHE A 3 15.48 5.45 12.97
C PHE A 3 16.26 5.62 11.67
N HIS A 4 17.58 5.37 11.70
CA HIS A 4 18.33 5.17 10.46
C HIS A 4 17.94 3.84 9.80
N GLY A 5 17.67 2.79 10.57
CA GLY A 5 17.12 1.54 10.07
C GLY A 5 16.19 0.92 11.10
N LEU A 6 15.12 0.29 10.63
CA LEU A 6 14.13 -0.37 11.46
C LEU A 6 13.99 -1.82 10.99
N ARG A 7 14.20 -2.78 11.90
CA ARG A 7 14.04 -4.21 11.63
C ARG A 7 12.90 -4.77 12.48
N ILE A 8 11.90 -5.34 11.84
CA ILE A 8 10.79 -6.05 12.48
C ILE A 8 11.07 -7.55 12.37
N ALA A 9 11.39 -8.16 13.52
CA ALA A 9 11.67 -9.58 13.65
C ALA A 9 10.97 -10.13 14.91
N ASN A 10 9.71 -9.75 15.08
CA ASN A 10 8.88 -10.12 16.22
C ASN A 10 8.16 -11.45 15.95
N THR A 11 8.32 -12.43 16.84
CA THR A 11 7.61 -13.73 16.77
C THR A 11 6.32 -13.74 17.60
N GLY A 12 5.99 -12.62 18.27
CA GLY A 12 4.80 -12.44 19.09
C GLY A 12 3.59 -11.91 18.30
N PRO A 13 2.64 -11.23 18.96
CA PRO A 13 1.36 -10.82 18.34
C PRO A 13 1.48 -9.69 17.31
N GLY A 14 2.63 -9.01 17.24
CA GLY A 14 2.82 -7.80 16.43
C GLY A 14 3.53 -6.72 17.23
N VAL A 15 3.91 -5.64 16.55
CA VAL A 15 4.48 -4.43 17.14
C VAL A 15 3.52 -3.27 16.87
N ASP A 16 3.07 -2.59 17.91
CA ASP A 16 2.18 -1.44 17.77
C ASP A 16 2.95 -0.11 17.79
N LEU A 17 2.73 0.72 16.76
CA LEU A 17 2.99 2.15 16.88
C LEU A 17 1.75 2.79 17.52
N SER A 18 1.91 3.36 18.71
CA SER A 18 0.77 3.85 19.50
C SER A 18 0.52 5.36 19.38
N VAL A 19 1.53 6.14 18.99
CA VAL A 19 1.43 7.61 18.86
C VAL A 19 2.62 8.18 18.09
N GLY A 20 2.33 9.19 17.27
CA GLY A 20 3.32 10.00 16.58
C GLY A 20 3.94 9.31 15.38
N THR A 21 4.61 10.10 14.54
CA THR A 21 5.30 9.55 13.37
C THR A 21 6.58 8.82 13.76
N THR A 22 6.76 7.63 13.21
CA THR A 22 8.02 6.89 13.23
C THR A 22 8.67 6.99 11.87
N THR A 23 9.85 7.61 11.78
CA THR A 23 10.56 7.80 10.52
C THR A 23 11.68 6.78 10.35
N VAL A 24 11.92 6.35 9.12
CA VAL A 24 12.99 5.44 8.71
C VAL A 24 13.78 6.08 7.58
N ALA A 25 15.05 6.42 7.85
CA ALA A 25 15.93 7.13 6.90
C ALA A 25 16.78 6.22 6.00
N GLY A 26 16.85 4.92 6.30
CA GLY A 26 17.70 3.95 5.61
C GLY A 26 16.92 2.72 5.17
N ALA A 27 16.88 1.66 5.98
CA ALA A 27 16.20 0.42 5.60
C ALA A 27 15.09 0.03 6.59
N LEU A 28 13.89 -0.21 6.07
CA LEU A 28 12.80 -0.92 6.75
C LEU A 28 12.88 -2.41 6.37
N VAL A 29 13.33 -3.24 7.31
CA VAL A 29 13.49 -4.68 7.13
C VAL A 29 12.37 -5.42 7.85
N LEU A 30 11.58 -6.19 7.12
CA LEU A 30 10.44 -6.98 7.60
C LEU A 30 10.78 -8.48 7.48
N ASP A 31 11.32 -9.07 8.54
CA ASP A 31 11.65 -10.50 8.58
C ASP A 31 10.54 -11.34 9.20
N ASN A 32 9.94 -10.86 10.29
CA ASN A 32 8.85 -11.55 10.97
C ASN A 32 8.05 -10.57 11.86
N GLY A 33 6.74 -10.79 11.96
CA GLY A 33 5.82 -10.00 12.77
C GLY A 33 5.19 -8.85 11.99
N VAL A 34 3.95 -8.55 12.37
CA VAL A 34 3.16 -7.47 11.81
C VAL A 34 3.47 -6.17 12.56
N LEU A 35 3.63 -5.07 11.83
CA LEU A 35 3.76 -3.73 12.39
C LEU A 35 2.41 -3.02 12.24
N HIS A 36 1.74 -2.73 13.35
CA HIS A 36 0.46 -2.03 13.35
C HIS A 36 0.66 -0.53 13.39
N THR A 37 0.03 0.18 12.45
CA THR A 37 0.10 1.63 12.32
C THR A 37 -1.30 2.25 12.25
N SER A 38 -1.37 3.57 12.39
CA SER A 38 -2.64 4.31 12.27
C SER A 38 -2.39 5.74 11.79
N ASP A 39 -3.45 6.47 11.48
CA ASP A 39 -3.34 7.88 11.07
C ASP A 39 -2.72 8.78 12.15
N ILE A 40 -2.76 8.35 13.42
CA ILE A 40 -2.12 9.06 14.55
C ILE A 40 -0.73 8.50 14.90
N ALA A 41 -0.36 7.35 14.33
CA ALA A 41 0.88 6.63 14.59
C ALA A 41 1.43 6.06 13.27
N MET A 42 1.85 6.98 12.40
CA MET A 42 2.28 6.70 11.04
C MET A 42 3.70 6.13 11.00
N LEU A 43 3.94 5.13 10.15
CA LEU A 43 5.28 4.77 9.71
C LEU A 43 5.63 5.55 8.44
N GLU A 44 6.77 6.21 8.43
CA GLU A 44 7.24 7.01 7.31
C GLU A 44 8.63 6.55 6.85
N VAL A 45 8.73 6.17 5.58
CA VAL A 45 9.97 5.79 4.90
C VAL A 45 10.43 7.01 4.11
N LEU A 46 11.59 7.57 4.46
CA LEU A 46 12.07 8.83 3.89
C LEU A 46 12.63 8.65 2.47
N HIS A 47 12.97 9.76 1.82
CA HIS A 47 13.63 9.74 0.51
C HIS A 47 14.97 8.98 0.57
N ASN A 48 15.25 8.17 -0.46
CA ASN A 48 16.34 7.19 -0.54
C ASN A 48 16.27 6.03 0.46
N ALA A 49 15.31 6.02 1.39
CA ALA A 49 15.09 4.87 2.26
C ALA A 49 14.36 3.75 1.51
N THR A 50 14.68 2.51 1.86
CA THR A 50 14.23 1.28 1.20
C THR A 50 13.39 0.44 2.14
N SER A 51 12.63 -0.50 1.58
CA SER A 51 11.98 -1.55 2.35
C SER A 51 12.15 -2.91 1.69
N THR A 52 12.27 -3.96 2.49
CA THR A 52 12.05 -5.32 2.02
C THR A 52 10.57 -5.51 1.65
N PRO A 53 10.23 -6.40 0.71
CA PRO A 53 8.83 -6.59 0.30
C PRO A 53 7.92 -7.12 1.42
N GLY A 54 8.48 -7.71 2.48
CA GLY A 54 7.73 -8.35 3.55
C GLY A 54 7.21 -9.73 3.15
N SER A 55 6.18 -10.20 3.84
CA SER A 55 5.51 -11.48 3.61
C SER A 55 4.15 -11.54 4.31
N ALA A 56 3.42 -12.64 4.11
CA ALA A 56 2.18 -12.95 4.85
C ALA A 56 2.34 -12.85 6.38
N SER A 57 3.52 -13.20 6.92
CA SER A 57 3.82 -13.10 8.36
C SER A 57 4.56 -11.82 8.76
N SER A 58 4.90 -10.94 7.81
CA SER A 58 5.59 -9.68 8.12
C SER A 58 5.25 -8.58 7.13
N HIS A 59 4.32 -7.72 7.53
CA HIS A 59 3.82 -6.60 6.76
C HIS A 59 3.42 -5.46 7.70
N VAL A 60 3.12 -4.30 7.12
CA VAL A 60 2.51 -3.18 7.82
C VAL A 60 0.99 -3.32 7.73
N ASP A 61 0.33 -3.41 8.88
CA ASP A 61 -1.13 -3.43 9.00
C ASP A 61 -1.60 -2.05 9.46
N GLY A 62 -2.16 -1.30 8.52
CA GLY A 62 -2.47 0.12 8.66
C GLY A 62 -1.75 0.99 7.63
N PRO A 63 -1.89 2.33 7.72
CA PRO A 63 -1.28 3.26 6.78
C PRO A 63 0.23 3.39 6.98
N MET A 64 0.95 3.53 5.88
CA MET A 64 2.36 3.92 5.86
C MET A 64 2.64 4.91 4.74
N ARG A 65 3.63 5.79 4.96
CA ARG A 65 4.00 6.85 4.03
C ARG A 65 5.39 6.60 3.43
N LYS A 66 5.54 6.83 2.13
CA LYS A 66 6.83 6.98 1.44
C LYS A 66 6.97 8.43 1.02
N ILE A 67 8.12 9.02 1.33
CA ILE A 67 8.55 10.33 0.82
C ILE A 67 9.64 10.09 -0.21
N GLY A 68 9.61 10.79 -1.33
CA GLY A 68 10.64 10.70 -2.37
C GLY A 68 10.11 10.29 -3.73
N ASN A 69 11.03 10.33 -4.69
CA ASN A 69 10.80 9.94 -6.08
C ASN A 69 11.31 8.55 -6.44
N ASP A 70 11.77 7.77 -5.45
CA ASP A 70 12.20 6.40 -5.68
C ASP A 70 10.99 5.50 -5.92
N ASP A 71 11.09 4.60 -6.90
CA ASP A 71 10.15 3.50 -7.05
C ASP A 71 10.06 2.72 -5.72
N PHE A 72 8.84 2.45 -5.26
CA PHE A 72 8.63 1.87 -3.94
C PHE A 72 7.49 0.87 -3.94
N VAL A 73 7.74 -0.29 -3.33
CA VAL A 73 6.72 -1.32 -3.07
C VAL A 73 6.37 -1.27 -1.60
N PHE A 74 5.15 -0.84 -1.29
CA PHE A 74 4.62 -0.79 0.06
C PHE A 74 4.33 -2.22 0.56
N PRO A 75 4.97 -2.69 1.65
CA PRO A 75 4.72 -3.99 2.26
C PRO A 75 3.45 -3.98 3.12
N THR A 76 2.32 -3.55 2.55
CA THR A 76 1.03 -3.43 3.26
C THR A 76 0.33 -4.79 3.40
N GLY A 77 -0.57 -4.87 4.38
CA GLY A 77 -1.53 -5.96 4.55
C GLY A 77 -2.61 -5.59 5.56
N ALA A 78 -3.56 -6.48 5.75
CA ALA A 78 -4.61 -6.38 6.76
C ALA A 78 -5.15 -7.77 7.09
N ASN A 79 -5.56 -8.01 8.34
CA ASN A 79 -6.18 -9.28 8.77
C ASN A 79 -5.39 -10.55 8.39
N GLY A 80 -4.06 -10.47 8.34
CA GLY A 80 -3.18 -11.58 7.96
C GLY A 80 -3.01 -11.78 6.44
N ALA A 81 -3.65 -10.96 5.62
CA ALA A 81 -3.43 -10.91 4.17
C ALA A 81 -2.33 -9.89 3.86
N TRP A 82 -1.21 -10.35 3.31
CA TRP A 82 -0.19 -9.46 2.73
C TRP A 82 -0.61 -9.07 1.32
N ARG A 83 -0.65 -7.76 1.05
CA ARG A 83 -1.28 -7.16 -0.14
C ARG A 83 -0.55 -5.89 -0.49
N ARG A 84 0.48 -6.02 -1.32
CA ARG A 84 1.36 -4.89 -1.66
C ARG A 84 0.73 -3.98 -2.70
N ILE A 85 1.19 -2.75 -2.69
CA ILE A 85 0.96 -1.76 -3.74
C ILE A 85 2.31 -1.14 -4.08
N ALA A 86 2.59 -0.95 -5.36
CA ALA A 86 3.80 -0.26 -5.80
C ALA A 86 3.46 1.05 -6.48
N VAL A 87 4.33 2.02 -6.29
CA VAL A 87 4.37 3.29 -7.00
C VAL A 87 5.70 3.41 -7.73
N SER A 88 5.66 3.91 -8.96
CA SER A 88 6.87 4.11 -9.77
C SER A 88 6.73 5.28 -10.74
N GLY A 89 7.87 5.73 -11.27
CA GLY A 89 7.92 6.82 -12.26
C GLY A 89 7.58 8.19 -11.67
N ILE A 90 7.90 8.37 -10.39
CA ILE A 90 7.76 9.62 -9.64
C ILE A 90 8.95 10.52 -10.02
N ASN A 91 8.71 11.81 -10.20
CA ASN A 91 9.72 12.82 -10.57
C ASN A 91 10.15 13.66 -9.37
N ASP A 92 9.19 14.11 -8.56
CA ASP A 92 9.42 15.06 -7.47
C ASP A 92 9.86 14.35 -6.18
N GLN A 93 11.04 14.74 -5.69
CA GLN A 93 11.64 14.17 -4.48
C GLN A 93 10.89 14.52 -3.18
N ASP A 94 9.97 15.48 -3.24
CA ASP A 94 9.11 15.87 -2.12
C ASP A 94 7.72 15.23 -2.21
N THR A 95 7.47 14.36 -3.20
CA THR A 95 6.20 13.62 -3.29
C THR A 95 6.03 12.69 -2.10
N GLU A 96 4.81 12.70 -1.55
CA GLU A 96 4.39 11.82 -0.47
C GLU A 96 3.25 10.92 -0.95
N PHE A 97 3.45 9.61 -0.82
CA PHE A 97 2.40 8.61 -1.00
C PHE A 97 2.12 7.90 0.33
N THR A 98 0.88 7.96 0.79
CA THR A 98 0.38 7.16 1.90
C THR A 98 -0.44 6.00 1.37
N ALA A 99 -0.03 4.79 1.70
CA ALA A 99 -0.67 3.57 1.25
C ALA A 99 -1.22 2.76 2.43
N ARG A 100 -2.36 2.12 2.22
CA ARG A 100 -2.88 1.04 3.07
C ARG A 100 -3.67 0.03 2.25
N HIS A 101 -3.65 -1.21 2.69
CA HIS A 101 -4.57 -2.24 2.23
C HIS A 101 -5.81 -2.27 3.13
N VAL A 102 -6.95 -2.63 2.55
CA VAL A 102 -8.21 -2.84 3.28
C VAL A 102 -8.78 -4.18 2.85
N ASP A 103 -8.86 -5.11 3.79
CA ASP A 103 -9.52 -6.41 3.66
C ASP A 103 -11.06 -6.24 3.75
N GLY A 104 -11.61 -5.65 2.69
CA GLY A 104 -13.04 -5.46 2.49
C GLY A 104 -13.33 -4.70 1.20
N ALA A 105 -14.54 -4.82 0.68
CA ALA A 105 -15.00 -4.04 -0.47
C ALA A 105 -14.95 -2.53 -0.20
N PHE A 106 -14.69 -1.74 -1.24
CA PHE A 106 -14.95 -0.31 -1.17
C PHE A 106 -16.47 -0.05 -1.09
N THR A 107 -16.86 1.06 -0.45
CA THR A 107 -18.27 1.36 -0.18
C THR A 107 -19.16 1.40 -1.43
N ASN A 108 -18.61 1.85 -2.58
CA ASN A 108 -19.34 1.89 -3.85
C ASN A 108 -18.63 1.03 -4.90
N THR A 109 -19.22 -0.10 -5.28
CA THR A 109 -18.68 -1.02 -6.29
C THR A 109 -19.50 -1.00 -7.59
N MET A 110 -20.48 -0.10 -7.69
CA MET A 110 -21.55 -0.16 -8.71
C MET A 110 -21.41 0.94 -9.76
N ASP A 111 -20.85 2.10 -9.40
CA ASP A 111 -20.62 3.18 -10.34
C ASP A 111 -19.33 2.92 -11.14
N LEU A 112 -19.48 2.28 -12.29
CA LEU A 112 -18.39 1.80 -13.15
C LEU A 112 -18.29 2.62 -14.43
N GLY A 113 -17.07 3.01 -14.79
CA GLY A 113 -16.75 3.54 -16.10
C GLY A 113 -16.94 2.49 -17.21
N PRO A 114 -17.04 2.92 -18.48
CA PRO A 114 -17.52 2.08 -19.58
C PRO A 114 -16.65 0.85 -19.92
N SER A 115 -15.39 0.82 -19.48
CA SER A 115 -14.45 -0.29 -19.72
C SER A 115 -14.39 -1.29 -18.56
N LEU A 116 -15.12 -1.06 -17.46
CA LEU A 116 -15.11 -1.91 -16.28
C LEU A 116 -16.42 -2.69 -16.18
N VAL A 117 -16.30 -3.98 -15.86
CA VAL A 117 -17.45 -4.87 -15.65
C VAL A 117 -17.76 -5.02 -14.16
N SER A 118 -16.73 -5.04 -13.33
CA SER A 118 -16.81 -5.10 -11.88
C SER A 118 -15.51 -4.58 -11.26
N VAL A 119 -15.56 -4.26 -9.97
CA VAL A 119 -14.39 -4.06 -9.11
C VAL A 119 -14.42 -5.09 -7.98
N SER A 120 -13.30 -5.26 -7.30
CA SER A 120 -13.17 -6.21 -6.19
C SER A 120 -14.23 -5.96 -5.11
N ASP A 121 -14.90 -7.04 -4.71
CA ASP A 121 -15.82 -7.09 -3.57
C ASP A 121 -15.19 -7.75 -2.33
N GLN A 122 -13.93 -8.17 -2.43
CA GLN A 122 -13.16 -8.78 -1.34
C GLN A 122 -12.24 -7.77 -0.64
N GLU A 123 -11.58 -6.91 -1.41
CA GLU A 123 -10.51 -6.05 -0.92
C GLU A 123 -10.28 -4.81 -1.79
N HIS A 124 -9.64 -3.79 -1.23
CA HIS A 124 -9.14 -2.64 -1.99
C HIS A 124 -7.88 -2.03 -1.36
N TRP A 125 -7.24 -1.15 -2.12
CA TRP A 125 -6.12 -0.34 -1.64
C TRP A 125 -6.54 1.11 -1.59
N ILE A 126 -6.02 1.82 -0.60
CA ILE A 126 -6.09 3.27 -0.51
C ILE A 126 -4.68 3.80 -0.72
N LEU A 127 -4.51 4.62 -1.75
CA LEU A 127 -3.28 5.33 -2.07
C LEU A 127 -3.60 6.82 -2.15
N GLU A 128 -3.09 7.58 -1.21
CA GLU A 128 -3.27 9.02 -1.13
C GLU A 128 -1.96 9.71 -1.50
N ARG A 129 -2.04 10.66 -2.44
CA ARG A 129 -0.94 11.54 -2.81
C ARG A 129 -1.09 12.86 -2.08
N ALA A 130 -0.06 13.28 -1.36
CA ALA A 130 -0.02 14.59 -0.73
C ALA A 130 1.07 15.49 -1.34
N VAL A 131 0.99 16.78 -1.02
CA VAL A 131 2.00 17.83 -1.27
C VAL A 131 2.22 18.23 -2.75
N THR A 132 2.11 17.31 -3.70
CA THR A 132 2.51 17.54 -5.11
C THR A 132 1.43 17.13 -6.12
N THR A 133 1.58 17.58 -7.37
CA THR A 133 0.75 17.17 -8.52
C THR A 133 1.40 16.08 -9.37
N ASP A 134 2.45 15.43 -8.86
CA ASP A 134 3.26 14.49 -9.63
C ASP A 134 2.48 13.23 -9.99
N ASP A 135 2.69 12.71 -11.19
CA ASP A 135 2.06 11.49 -11.64
C ASP A 135 2.85 10.27 -11.19
N ALA A 136 2.17 9.15 -10.95
CA ALA A 136 2.80 7.88 -10.62
C ALA A 136 2.09 6.73 -11.33
N ARG A 137 2.86 5.71 -11.68
CA ARG A 137 2.33 4.40 -12.09
C ARG A 137 2.05 3.58 -10.86
N VAL A 138 0.89 2.93 -10.84
CA VAL A 138 0.44 2.10 -9.71
C VAL A 138 0.32 0.65 -10.15
N GLU A 139 0.87 -0.25 -9.34
CA GLU A 139 0.75 -1.70 -9.50
C GLU A 139 0.20 -2.31 -8.20
N LEU A 140 -0.75 -3.24 -8.33
CA LEU A 140 -1.38 -3.93 -7.20
C LEU A 140 -0.96 -5.39 -7.17
N TYR A 141 -0.66 -5.90 -5.98
CA TYR A 141 -0.27 -7.28 -5.77
C TYR A 141 -1.33 -7.96 -4.91
N TRP A 142 -2.16 -8.79 -5.55
CA TRP A 142 -3.18 -9.57 -4.85
C TRP A 142 -2.60 -10.75 -4.08
N GLU A 143 -1.37 -11.17 -4.38
CA GLU A 143 -0.59 -12.28 -3.77
C GLU A 143 -1.22 -13.68 -3.84
N ASP A 144 -2.51 -13.82 -3.54
CA ASP A 144 -3.29 -15.05 -3.58
C ASP A 144 -4.60 -14.81 -4.33
N ALA A 145 -4.66 -15.29 -5.57
CA ALA A 145 -5.81 -15.11 -6.45
C ALA A 145 -7.10 -15.70 -5.84
N ALA A 146 -7.01 -16.84 -5.16
CA ALA A 146 -8.19 -17.50 -4.60
C ALA A 146 -8.76 -16.71 -3.42
N GLN A 147 -7.91 -16.18 -2.54
CA GLN A 147 -8.33 -15.32 -1.44
C GLN A 147 -8.93 -14.01 -1.96
N SER A 148 -8.41 -13.48 -3.07
CA SER A 148 -8.91 -12.26 -3.72
C SER A 148 -10.14 -12.50 -4.62
N GLY A 149 -10.68 -13.72 -4.67
CA GLY A 149 -11.85 -14.06 -5.50
C GLY A 149 -11.58 -14.05 -7.01
N LEU A 150 -10.30 -14.07 -7.41
CA LEU A 150 -9.86 -14.00 -8.81
C LEU A 150 -9.78 -15.41 -9.41
N VAL A 151 -10.62 -15.67 -10.41
CA VAL A 151 -10.63 -16.95 -11.15
C VAL A 151 -9.92 -16.81 -12.51
N ASP A 152 -10.11 -15.68 -13.19
CA ASP A 152 -9.45 -15.34 -14.45
C ASP A 152 -8.71 -14.01 -14.29
N CYS A 153 -7.38 -14.09 -14.34
CA CYS A 153 -6.53 -12.91 -14.22
C CYS A 153 -6.23 -12.22 -15.56
N SER A 154 -6.67 -12.78 -16.69
CA SER A 154 -6.29 -12.30 -18.03
C SER A 154 -6.92 -10.96 -18.42
N THR A 155 -8.00 -10.57 -17.75
CA THR A 155 -8.76 -9.35 -18.02
C THR A 155 -8.63 -8.30 -16.91
N LEU A 156 -7.74 -8.51 -15.94
CA LEU A 156 -7.59 -7.60 -14.81
C LEU A 156 -6.90 -6.31 -15.23
N VAL A 157 -7.44 -5.22 -14.72
CA VAL A 157 -6.86 -3.88 -14.84
C VAL A 157 -6.88 -3.23 -13.47
N VAL A 158 -5.91 -2.35 -13.21
CA VAL A 158 -5.99 -1.45 -12.06
C VAL A 158 -7.11 -0.44 -12.32
N ALA A 159 -8.00 -0.25 -11.36
CA ALA A 159 -9.06 0.75 -11.41
C ALA A 159 -8.93 1.72 -10.23
N ALA A 160 -9.25 2.99 -10.45
CA ALA A 160 -9.21 4.04 -9.45
C ALA A 160 -10.57 4.73 -9.32
N TRP A 161 -11.00 4.97 -8.08
CA TRP A 161 -12.18 5.76 -7.76
C TRP A 161 -11.88 7.25 -7.92
N ASN A 162 -12.67 7.97 -8.71
CA ASN A 162 -12.47 9.41 -8.96
C ASN A 162 -13.38 10.34 -8.14
N GLY A 163 -14.10 9.80 -7.15
CA GLY A 163 -15.12 10.53 -6.39
C GLY A 163 -16.56 10.35 -6.89
N SER A 164 -16.74 9.82 -8.10
CA SER A 164 -18.06 9.59 -8.71
C SER A 164 -18.23 8.22 -9.34
N GLN A 165 -17.18 7.65 -9.92
CA GLN A 165 -17.17 6.32 -10.53
C GLN A 165 -15.76 5.73 -10.52
N TRP A 166 -15.67 4.42 -10.71
CA TRP A 166 -14.43 3.72 -10.99
C TRP A 166 -14.01 3.93 -12.43
N THR A 167 -12.72 4.22 -12.62
CA THR A 167 -12.11 4.36 -13.94
C THR A 167 -10.94 3.42 -14.05
N ALA A 168 -10.83 2.70 -15.18
CA ALA A 168 -9.64 1.92 -15.44
C ALA A 168 -8.43 2.87 -15.51
N GLY A 169 -7.33 2.50 -14.85
CA GLY A 169 -6.05 3.17 -15.01
C GLY A 169 -5.59 3.10 -16.46
N PRO A 170 -4.69 4.01 -16.90
CA PRO A 170 -4.10 3.93 -18.22
C PRO A 170 -3.49 2.53 -18.42
N SER A 171 -3.84 1.86 -19.53
CA SER A 171 -3.23 0.59 -19.91
C SER A 171 -1.72 0.80 -19.99
N THR A 172 -0.97 0.02 -19.21
CA THR A 172 0.50 0.09 -19.17
C THR A 172 1.15 -0.26 -20.50
#